data_AF-A0A7V5PF10-F1
#
_entry.id   AF-A0A7V5PF10-F1
#
_cell.length_a   1.000
_cell.length_b   1.000
_cell.length_c   1.000
_cell.angle_alpha   90.00
_cell.angle_beta   90.00
_cell.angle_gamma   90.00
#
_symmetry.space_group_name_H-M   'P 1'
#
loop_
_entity.id
_entity.type
_entity.pdbx_description
1 polymer ?
#
loop_
_entity_poly.entity_id
_entity_poly.type
_entity_poly.pdbx_seq_one_letter_code
_entity_poly.pdbx_strand_id
1 'polypeptide(L)'
;MIFKCGYPGAWSQELLFIVIFSNFTRKSKTDTMYFFLKRTFPLFFLIAFSSFASDDFKPISVADITDKGTFRSESVYGLRSMNDGEHYTTSKQGRLILMYAYKTGEVTDTLFNIEKPEKAPFEHFSDYMFSPSEDLILFETDHEKIYRRSYRAEFYIYNRRQKTFHRLSEGGKQRLATFLPDGRKITFVRKNNLFHVDMDSGQEVQVTHDGKYNHIINGTTDGYMKKSLRSPKALPGPLTAKNWPIPL
;
A
#
# COMPACT_ATOMS: atom_id res chain seq x y z
N MET A 1 -30.52 43.68 -3.00
CA MET A 1 -29.53 42.75 -3.60
C MET A 1 -30.28 41.99 -4.69
N ILE A 2 -30.25 42.35 -5.99
CA ILE A 2 -29.12 42.38 -6.94
C ILE A 2 -28.27 41.10 -6.75
N PHE A 3 -28.29 40.09 -7.63
CA PHE A 3 -27.94 40.14 -9.06
C PHE A 3 -28.68 39.12 -9.95
N LYS A 4 -28.88 39.55 -11.21
CA LYS A 4 -29.19 38.78 -12.42
C LYS A 4 -28.02 37.90 -12.88
N CYS A 5 -28.33 36.76 -13.50
CA CYS A 5 -27.71 36.22 -14.73
C CYS A 5 -28.56 35.01 -15.14
N GLY A 6 -29.14 34.83 -16.33
CA GLY A 6 -28.89 35.42 -17.64
C GLY A 6 -29.02 34.29 -18.67
N TYR A 7 -30.25 33.83 -18.93
CA TYR A 7 -30.56 32.98 -20.08
C TYR A 7 -31.02 33.88 -21.24
N PRO A 8 -30.30 33.99 -22.36
CA PRO A 8 -30.87 34.32 -23.65
C PRO A 8 -31.21 32.99 -24.35
N GLY A 9 -32.33 32.75 -25.00
CA GLY A 9 -33.36 33.62 -25.54
C GLY A 9 -34.01 32.78 -26.64
N ALA A 10 -35.01 31.97 -26.29
CA ALA A 10 -35.82 31.26 -27.26
C ALA A 10 -36.92 32.22 -27.72
N TRP A 11 -36.56 33.10 -28.65
CA TRP A 11 -37.54 33.90 -29.38
C TRP A 11 -38.23 33.01 -30.41
N SER A 12 -39.55 33.08 -30.37
CA SER A 12 -40.48 32.68 -31.40
C SER A 12 -39.96 33.00 -32.81
N GLN A 13 -39.89 31.99 -33.67
CA GLN A 13 -40.22 32.14 -35.09
C GLN A 13 -40.99 30.89 -35.53
N GLU A 14 -42.31 30.99 -35.39
CA GLU A 14 -43.19 30.42 -36.40
C GLU A 14 -42.90 31.08 -37.76
N LEU A 15 -43.23 30.37 -38.83
CA LEU A 15 -43.37 30.85 -40.22
C LEU A 15 -42.07 31.07 -41.00
N LEU A 16 -41.64 30.03 -41.71
CA LEU A 16 -41.13 30.15 -43.09
C LEU A 16 -41.36 28.83 -43.83
N PHE A 17 -42.63 28.48 -43.98
CA PHE A 17 -43.10 27.63 -45.06
C PHE A 17 -43.23 28.51 -46.31
N ILE A 18 -42.74 27.99 -47.46
CA ILE A 18 -42.96 28.51 -48.82
C ILE A 18 -42.10 29.77 -49.07
N VAL A 19 -41.01 29.72 -49.84
CA VAL A 19 -41.01 29.83 -51.32
C VAL A 19 -39.72 29.24 -51.89
N ILE A 20 -39.78 28.07 -52.55
CA ILE A 20 -38.91 27.74 -53.69
C ILE A 20 -39.77 27.02 -54.73
N PHE A 21 -40.65 27.77 -55.39
CA PHE A 21 -41.18 27.40 -56.70
C PHE A 21 -41.13 28.65 -57.59
N SER A 22 -39.99 28.86 -58.25
CA SER A 22 -40.00 29.51 -59.55
C SER A 22 -38.79 29.05 -60.35
N ASN A 23 -39.04 28.84 -61.64
CA ASN A 23 -38.12 28.42 -62.69
C ASN A 23 -37.87 26.91 -62.81
N PHE A 24 -38.98 26.20 -63.04
CA PHE A 24 -38.99 24.95 -63.78
C PHE A 24 -38.77 25.24 -65.28
N THR A 25 -37.51 25.28 -65.72
CA THR A 25 -37.16 25.08 -67.12
C THR A 25 -36.53 23.70 -67.28
N ARG A 26 -37.25 22.86 -68.04
CA ARG A 26 -36.94 21.48 -68.46
C ARG A 26 -35.44 21.16 -68.49
N LYS A 27 -34.96 20.39 -67.50
CA LYS A 27 -33.73 19.60 -67.64
C LYS A 27 -33.89 18.25 -66.95
N SER A 28 -33.33 17.21 -67.57
CA SER A 28 -33.49 15.80 -67.24
C SER A 28 -33.40 15.52 -65.73
N LYS A 29 -34.34 14.71 -65.21
CA LYS A 29 -34.44 14.34 -63.78
C LYS A 29 -33.14 13.72 -63.21
N THR A 30 -32.27 13.20 -64.05
CA THR A 30 -31.03 12.51 -63.65
C THR A 30 -29.91 13.46 -63.22
N ASP A 31 -29.79 14.64 -63.84
CA ASP A 31 -28.65 15.54 -63.63
C ASP A 31 -28.81 16.39 -62.36
N THR A 32 -30.04 16.80 -62.07
CA THR A 32 -30.39 17.53 -60.84
C THR A 32 -30.18 16.68 -59.60
N MET A 33 -30.40 15.36 -59.71
CA MET A 33 -30.23 14.41 -58.62
C MET A 33 -28.74 14.20 -58.28
N TYR A 34 -27.87 14.10 -59.28
CA TYR A 34 -26.43 13.91 -59.08
C TYR A 34 -25.74 15.17 -58.51
N PHE A 35 -26.20 16.36 -58.93
CA PHE A 35 -25.73 17.64 -58.40
C PHE A 35 -26.14 17.85 -56.93
N PHE A 36 -27.38 17.47 -56.57
CA PHE A 36 -27.83 17.49 -55.17
C PHE A 36 -27.06 16.49 -54.31
N LEU A 37 -26.86 15.26 -54.79
CA LEU A 37 -26.19 14.20 -54.04
C LEU A 37 -24.69 14.50 -53.77
N LYS A 38 -23.97 15.12 -54.72
CA LYS A 38 -22.56 15.51 -54.53
C LYS A 38 -22.37 16.68 -53.55
N ARG A 39 -23.36 17.57 -53.40
CA ARG A 39 -23.24 18.78 -52.56
C ARG A 39 -23.68 18.55 -51.11
N THR A 40 -24.55 17.57 -50.87
CA THR A 40 -25.04 17.20 -49.53
C THR A 40 -24.19 16.12 -48.84
N PHE A 41 -23.49 15.28 -49.60
CA PHE A 41 -22.62 14.22 -49.06
C PHE A 41 -21.45 14.71 -48.18
N PRO A 42 -20.67 15.75 -48.56
CA PRO A 42 -19.60 16.26 -47.68
C PRO A 42 -20.15 16.97 -46.44
N LEU A 43 -21.35 17.55 -46.52
CA LEU A 43 -22.02 18.19 -45.38
C LEU A 43 -22.46 17.15 -44.34
N PHE A 44 -22.95 15.99 -44.81
CA PHE A 44 -23.34 14.88 -43.94
C PHE A 44 -22.13 14.25 -43.24
N PHE A 45 -20.98 14.19 -43.92
CA PHE A 45 -19.72 13.69 -43.34
C PHE A 45 -19.15 14.63 -42.27
N LEU A 46 -19.38 15.94 -42.40
CA LEU A 46 -18.95 16.96 -41.42
C LEU A 46 -19.80 16.95 -40.14
N ILE A 47 -21.09 16.62 -40.24
CA ILE A 47 -22.00 16.49 -39.09
C ILE A 47 -21.78 15.16 -38.34
N ALA A 48 -21.40 14.10 -39.05
CA ALA A 48 -21.05 12.83 -38.42
C ALA A 48 -19.75 12.90 -37.59
N PHE A 49 -18.83 13.81 -37.94
CA PHE A 49 -17.54 13.95 -37.26
C PHE A 49 -17.61 14.77 -35.96
N SER A 50 -18.59 15.66 -35.80
CA SER A 50 -18.75 16.47 -34.57
C SER A 50 -19.36 15.69 -33.40
N SER A 51 -19.89 14.48 -33.62
CA SER A 51 -20.49 13.66 -32.56
C SER A 51 -19.46 12.85 -31.75
N PHE A 52 -18.18 12.89 -32.11
CA PHE A 52 -17.12 12.13 -31.43
C PHE A 52 -16.26 12.94 -30.45
N ALA A 53 -16.52 14.24 -30.28
CA ALA A 53 -15.74 15.11 -29.40
C ALA A 53 -16.58 15.59 -28.21
N SER A 54 -16.83 14.69 -27.27
CA SER A 54 -17.31 15.05 -25.93
C SER A 54 -16.39 14.36 -24.92
N ASP A 55 -15.29 15.02 -24.56
CA ASP A 55 -14.53 14.63 -23.37
C ASP A 55 -15.41 14.97 -22.16
N ASP A 56 -16.01 13.93 -21.56
CA ASP A 56 -16.73 14.02 -20.29
C ASP A 56 -15.72 14.27 -19.15
N PHE A 57 -15.28 15.53 -19.01
CA PHE A 57 -14.50 15.97 -17.86
C PHE A 57 -15.39 16.00 -16.61
N LYS A 58 -15.40 14.90 -15.86
CA LYS A 58 -16.02 14.88 -14.53
C LYS A 58 -15.27 15.84 -13.59
N PRO A 59 -15.94 16.83 -12.98
CA PRO A 59 -15.29 17.74 -12.05
C PRO A 59 -14.79 16.98 -10.82
N ILE A 60 -13.54 17.23 -10.41
CA ILE A 60 -12.95 16.63 -9.20
C ILE A 60 -13.70 17.17 -7.98
N SER A 61 -14.30 16.28 -7.20
CA SER A 61 -14.96 16.64 -5.94
C SER A 61 -14.01 16.49 -4.76
N VAL A 62 -14.30 17.18 -3.64
CA VAL A 62 -13.54 17.02 -2.39
C VAL A 62 -13.53 15.56 -1.93
N ALA A 63 -14.67 14.86 -2.09
CA ALA A 63 -14.79 13.44 -1.76
C ALA A 63 -13.87 12.52 -2.57
N ASP A 64 -13.49 12.91 -3.81
CA ASP A 64 -12.53 12.16 -4.62
C ASP A 64 -11.10 12.24 -4.06
N ILE A 65 -10.81 13.32 -3.31
CA ILE A 65 -9.52 13.55 -2.64
C ILE A 65 -9.51 12.92 -1.24
N THR A 66 -10.60 13.02 -0.49
CA THR A 66 -10.66 12.64 0.93
C THR A 66 -11.10 11.21 1.19
N ASP A 67 -12.18 10.76 0.55
CA ASP A 67 -12.92 9.58 1.01
C ASP A 67 -12.84 8.41 0.03
N LYS A 68 -12.91 8.70 -1.27
CA LYS A 68 -12.98 7.66 -2.30
C LYS A 68 -11.61 7.08 -2.67
N GLY A 69 -10.53 7.78 -2.34
CA GLY A 69 -9.18 7.38 -2.73
C GLY A 69 -9.00 7.30 -4.24
N THR A 70 -9.77 8.06 -5.03
CA THR A 70 -9.80 8.03 -6.51
C THR A 70 -8.41 8.22 -7.12
N PHE A 71 -7.53 8.95 -6.42
CA PHE A 71 -6.15 9.24 -6.84
C PHE A 71 -5.10 8.43 -6.07
N ARG A 72 -5.50 7.44 -5.25
CA ARG A 72 -4.57 6.60 -4.51
C ARG A 72 -3.95 5.59 -5.47
N SER A 73 -2.65 5.70 -5.70
CA SER A 73 -1.91 4.69 -6.46
C SER A 73 -2.02 3.32 -5.76
N GLU A 74 -2.35 2.30 -6.55
CA GLU A 74 -2.29 0.92 -6.10
C GLU A 74 -0.84 0.54 -5.82
N SER A 75 -0.61 -0.09 -4.68
CA SER A 75 0.71 -0.57 -4.27
C SER A 75 0.57 -1.95 -3.65
N VAL A 76 1.53 -2.82 -3.96
CA VAL A 76 1.66 -4.11 -3.29
C VAL A 76 2.53 -3.90 -2.06
N TYR A 77 2.00 -4.24 -0.89
CA TYR A 77 2.69 -4.14 0.39
C TYR A 77 2.59 -5.45 1.16
N GLY A 78 3.50 -5.66 2.12
CA GLY A 78 3.47 -6.83 3.00
C GLY A 78 3.95 -8.14 2.35
N LEU A 79 4.57 -8.06 1.17
CA LEU A 79 5.24 -9.18 0.52
C LEU A 79 6.61 -9.43 1.16
N ARG A 80 6.92 -10.69 1.46
CA ARG A 80 8.24 -11.13 1.92
C ARG A 80 8.73 -12.28 1.06
N SER A 81 9.88 -12.12 0.43
CA SER A 81 10.52 -13.21 -0.32
C SER A 81 10.98 -14.31 0.63
N MET A 82 10.84 -15.56 0.20
CA MET A 82 11.37 -16.72 0.90
C MET A 82 12.79 -17.06 0.41
N ASN A 83 13.51 -17.85 1.20
CA ASN A 83 14.89 -18.24 0.98
C ASN A 83 15.11 -19.04 -0.31
N ASP A 84 14.08 -19.73 -0.81
CA ASP A 84 14.16 -20.50 -2.05
C ASP A 84 14.23 -19.62 -3.32
N GLY A 85 13.91 -18.33 -3.21
CA GLY A 85 13.85 -17.39 -4.32
C GLY A 85 12.70 -17.63 -5.31
N GLU A 86 11.84 -18.62 -5.07
CA GLU A 86 10.71 -18.98 -5.93
C GLU A 86 9.36 -18.57 -5.33
N HIS A 87 9.31 -18.35 -4.01
CA HIS A 87 8.09 -18.01 -3.30
C HIS A 87 8.17 -16.70 -2.53
N TYR A 88 6.99 -16.14 -2.27
CA TYR A 88 6.81 -15.06 -1.34
C TYR A 88 5.61 -15.30 -0.43
N THR A 89 5.59 -14.63 0.71
CA THR A 89 4.50 -14.73 1.66
C THR A 89 3.76 -13.41 1.80
N THR A 90 2.46 -13.50 2.05
CA THR A 90 1.64 -12.36 2.48
C THR A 90 0.72 -12.75 3.63
N SER A 91 0.42 -11.77 4.48
CA SER A 91 -0.58 -11.94 5.54
C SER A 91 -1.97 -11.60 5.00
N LYS A 92 -2.96 -12.45 5.29
CA LYS A 92 -4.37 -12.11 5.10
C LYS A 92 -4.98 -11.78 6.46
N GLN A 93 -5.40 -10.52 6.61
CA GLN A 93 -6.12 -10.00 7.78
C GLN A 93 -5.43 -10.22 9.14
N GLY A 94 -4.10 -10.44 9.16
CA GLY A 94 -3.39 -10.73 10.42
C GLY A 94 -3.81 -12.06 11.06
N ARG A 95 -4.31 -13.01 10.27
CA ARG A 95 -4.81 -14.32 10.74
C ARG A 95 -4.18 -15.51 10.00
N LEU A 96 -3.79 -15.28 8.75
CA LEU A 96 -3.22 -16.29 7.86
C LEU A 96 -1.89 -15.80 7.30
N ILE A 97 -0.92 -16.69 7.15
CA ILE A 97 0.25 -16.48 6.30
C ILE A 97 0.16 -17.46 5.14
N LEU A 98 0.01 -16.91 3.94
CA LEU A 98 -0.09 -17.67 2.70
C LEU A 98 1.23 -17.54 1.92
N MET A 99 1.65 -18.64 1.32
CA MET A 99 2.80 -18.72 0.43
C MET A 99 2.32 -18.74 -1.02
N TYR A 100 2.94 -17.93 -1.86
CA TYR A 100 2.62 -17.77 -3.28
C TYR A 100 3.85 -18.05 -4.12
N ALA A 101 3.66 -18.68 -5.28
CA ALA A 101 4.71 -18.84 -6.28
C ALA A 101 4.89 -17.54 -7.08
N TYR A 102 6.12 -17.08 -7.29
CA TYR A 102 6.39 -15.91 -8.13
C TYR A 102 5.95 -16.11 -9.58
N LYS A 103 6.11 -17.32 -10.10
CA LYS A 103 5.85 -17.64 -11.52
C LYS A 103 4.37 -17.57 -11.87
N THR A 104 3.50 -18.08 -11.00
CA THR A 104 2.06 -18.22 -11.29
C THR A 104 1.19 -17.23 -10.52
N GLY A 105 1.66 -16.71 -9.38
CA GLY A 105 0.85 -15.90 -8.47
C GLY A 105 -0.21 -16.69 -7.70
N GLU A 106 -0.16 -18.01 -7.76
CA GLU A 106 -1.10 -18.90 -7.05
C GLU A 106 -0.61 -19.23 -5.65
N VAL A 107 -1.55 -19.58 -4.76
CA VAL A 107 -1.24 -20.01 -3.40
C VAL A 107 -0.71 -21.45 -3.45
N THR A 108 0.54 -21.64 -3.02
CA THR A 108 1.19 -22.96 -2.94
C THR A 108 0.95 -23.62 -1.57
N ASP A 109 0.96 -22.84 -0.48
CA ASP A 109 0.79 -23.37 0.89
C ASP A 109 0.23 -22.32 1.86
N THR A 110 -0.28 -22.79 3.00
CA THR A 110 -0.69 -21.98 4.16
C THR A 110 0.25 -22.24 5.35
N LEU A 111 1.26 -21.38 5.48
CA LEU A 111 2.33 -21.51 6.48
C LEU A 111 1.86 -21.29 7.91
N PHE A 112 0.82 -20.48 8.10
CA PHE A 112 0.18 -20.26 9.39
C PHE A 112 -1.31 -19.98 9.21
N ASN A 113 -2.13 -20.56 10.09
CA ASN A 113 -3.56 -20.26 10.19
C ASN A 113 -3.97 -20.32 11.65
N ILE A 114 -4.50 -19.21 12.16
CA ILE A 114 -4.93 -19.06 13.55
C ILE A 114 -6.11 -19.97 13.94
N GLU A 115 -6.87 -20.47 12.97
CA GLU A 115 -8.06 -21.32 13.18
C GLU A 115 -7.71 -22.81 13.26
N LYS A 116 -6.44 -23.18 13.04
CA LYS A 116 -5.95 -24.54 13.25
C LYS A 116 -6.05 -24.92 14.74
N PRO A 117 -6.03 -26.23 15.09
CA PRO A 117 -6.21 -26.68 16.47
C PRO A 117 -5.13 -26.17 17.45
N GLU A 118 -4.01 -25.66 16.93
CA GLU A 118 -2.97 -25.05 17.73
C GLU A 118 -3.44 -23.69 18.26
N LYS A 119 -3.82 -23.63 19.54
CA LYS A 119 -4.38 -22.42 20.15
C LYS A 119 -3.33 -21.30 20.20
N ALA A 120 -3.41 -20.38 19.25
CA ALA A 120 -2.59 -19.17 19.25
C ALA A 120 -2.91 -18.31 20.49
N PRO A 121 -1.90 -17.71 21.15
CA PRO A 121 -2.10 -16.88 22.33
C PRO A 121 -2.61 -15.46 22.01
N PHE A 122 -3.04 -15.22 20.77
CA PHE A 122 -3.54 -13.94 20.26
C PHE A 122 -4.63 -14.18 19.23
N GLU A 123 -5.47 -13.18 18.95
CA GLU A 123 -6.57 -13.27 17.97
C GLU A 123 -6.21 -12.74 16.57
N HIS A 124 -5.20 -11.87 16.52
CA HIS A 124 -4.65 -11.29 15.30
C HIS A 124 -3.20 -10.86 15.54
N PHE A 125 -2.41 -10.83 14.47
CA PHE A 125 -1.05 -10.26 14.47
C PHE A 125 -0.99 -9.05 13.53
N SER A 126 -0.19 -8.06 13.92
CA SER A 126 0.06 -6.85 13.14
C SER A 126 1.17 -7.04 12.12
N ASP A 127 2.19 -7.82 12.49
CA ASP A 127 3.28 -8.17 11.57
C ASP A 127 3.90 -9.53 11.90
N TYR A 128 4.75 -10.03 11.00
CA TYR A 128 5.51 -11.25 11.22
C TYR A 128 6.87 -11.22 10.52
N MET A 129 7.77 -12.10 10.98
CA MET A 129 9.09 -12.31 10.38
C MET A 129 9.52 -13.76 10.55
N PHE A 130 10.20 -14.31 9.55
CA PHE A 130 10.80 -15.64 9.64
C PHE A 130 12.19 -15.58 10.28
N SER A 131 12.58 -16.66 10.95
CA SER A 131 14.00 -16.89 11.25
C SER A 131 14.80 -17.06 9.96
N PRO A 132 16.14 -16.92 10.01
CA PRO A 132 16.98 -17.16 8.83
C PRO A 132 16.80 -18.55 8.19
N SER A 133 16.41 -19.57 8.96
CA SER A 133 16.08 -20.91 8.46
C SER A 133 14.61 -21.10 8.08
N GLU A 134 13.76 -20.09 8.28
CA GLU A 134 12.31 -20.11 8.09
C GLU A 134 11.52 -21.12 8.95
N ASP A 135 12.17 -21.79 9.90
CA ASP A 135 11.51 -22.75 10.79
C ASP A 135 10.70 -22.09 11.90
N LEU A 136 11.05 -20.86 12.26
CA LEU A 136 10.38 -20.08 13.29
C LEU A 136 9.72 -18.85 12.67
N ILE A 137 8.61 -18.44 13.24
CA ILE A 137 7.94 -17.18 12.92
C ILE A 137 7.87 -16.34 14.20
N LEU A 138 8.39 -15.12 14.12
CA LEU A 138 8.21 -14.10 15.14
C LEU A 138 6.99 -13.27 14.77
N PHE A 139 5.94 -13.35 15.58
CA PHE A 139 4.71 -12.58 15.45
C PHE A 139 4.76 -11.32 16.30
N GLU A 140 4.31 -10.22 15.73
CA GLU A 140 4.07 -8.95 16.42
C GLU A 140 2.58 -8.78 16.70
N THR A 141 2.20 -8.64 17.97
CA THR A 141 0.82 -8.56 18.43
C THR A 141 0.62 -7.37 19.38
N ASP A 142 -0.64 -7.01 19.65
CA ASP A 142 -1.00 -5.91 20.55
C ASP A 142 -0.23 -4.60 20.26
N HIS A 143 -0.11 -4.26 18.97
CA HIS A 143 0.67 -3.13 18.48
C HIS A 143 0.11 -1.80 19.00
N GLU A 144 0.92 -1.07 19.76
CA GLU A 144 0.61 0.28 20.26
C GLU A 144 1.54 1.33 19.66
N LYS A 145 0.97 2.28 18.91
CA LYS A 145 1.71 3.42 18.35
C LYS A 145 2.12 4.38 19.47
N ILE A 146 3.39 4.78 19.45
CA ILE A 146 3.95 5.85 20.30
C ILE A 146 4.11 7.12 19.47
N TYR A 147 4.69 6.99 18.26
CA TYR A 147 4.88 8.08 17.29
C TYR A 147 4.68 7.56 15.86
N ARG A 148 4.87 8.44 14.85
CA ARG A 148 4.65 8.13 13.42
C ARG A 148 5.25 6.81 12.93
N ARG A 149 6.41 6.40 13.46
CA ARG A 149 7.10 5.14 13.09
C ARG A 149 7.67 4.38 14.29
N SER A 150 7.16 4.69 15.48
CA SER A 150 7.61 4.09 16.74
C SER A 150 6.41 3.47 17.41
N TYR A 151 6.57 2.23 17.83
CA TYR A 151 5.53 1.47 18.51
C TYR A 151 6.15 0.58 19.57
N ARG A 152 5.30 -0.05 20.36
CA ARG A 152 5.60 -1.17 21.24
C ARG A 152 4.56 -2.26 21.00
N ALA A 153 4.96 -3.52 21.11
CA ALA A 153 4.13 -4.68 20.81
C ALA A 153 4.51 -5.84 21.73
N GLU A 154 3.62 -6.80 21.91
CA GLU A 154 3.98 -8.11 22.42
C GLU A 154 4.48 -8.98 21.27
N PHE A 155 5.44 -9.86 21.55
CA PHE A 155 5.99 -10.74 20.53
C PHE A 155 5.86 -12.20 20.95
N TYR A 156 5.53 -13.04 19.97
CA TYR A 156 5.41 -14.48 20.13
C TYR A 156 6.23 -15.20 19.07
N ILE A 157 6.92 -16.25 19.48
CA ILE A 157 7.67 -17.15 18.63
C ILE A 157 6.79 -18.35 18.36
N TYR A 158 6.60 -18.69 17.09
CA TYR A 158 5.92 -19.89 16.64
C TYR A 158 6.92 -20.83 15.98
N ASN A 159 7.05 -22.04 16.51
CA ASN A 159 7.82 -23.11 15.87
C ASN A 159 6.94 -23.83 14.85
N ARG A 160 7.25 -23.73 13.56
CA ARG A 160 6.42 -24.31 12.49
C ARG A 160 6.43 -25.84 12.47
N ARG A 161 7.54 -26.45 12.91
CA ARG A 161 7.71 -27.91 12.93
C ARG A 161 6.97 -28.54 14.11
N GLN A 162 7.17 -27.97 15.28
CA GLN A 162 6.55 -28.44 16.53
C GLN A 162 5.12 -27.91 16.72
N LYS A 163 4.77 -26.85 15.99
CA LYS A 163 3.50 -26.13 16.07
C LYS A 163 3.19 -25.60 17.47
N THR A 164 4.22 -25.08 18.14
CA THR A 164 4.15 -24.54 19.49
C THR A 164 4.40 -23.03 19.50
N PHE A 165 3.80 -22.36 20.47
CA PHE A 165 4.00 -20.94 20.72
C PHE A 165 4.79 -20.71 22.00
N HIS A 166 5.69 -19.74 21.95
CA HIS A 166 6.42 -19.23 23.11
C HIS A 166 6.32 -17.72 23.11
N ARG A 167 6.06 -17.11 24.27
CA ARG A 167 6.15 -15.66 24.40
C ARG A 167 7.63 -15.27 24.35
N LEU A 168 7.97 -14.22 23.61
CA LEU A 168 9.36 -13.77 23.51
C LEU A 168 9.91 -13.32 24.86
N SER A 169 9.08 -12.62 25.65
CA SER A 169 9.49 -12.03 26.91
C SER A 169 8.32 -11.87 27.86
N GLU A 170 8.56 -12.14 29.15
CA GLU A 170 7.58 -11.89 30.22
C GLU A 170 7.62 -10.43 30.73
N GLY A 171 8.66 -9.67 30.40
CA GLY A 171 8.87 -8.30 30.89
C GLY A 171 7.95 -7.23 30.27
N GLY A 172 6.93 -7.64 29.51
CA GLY A 172 5.96 -6.79 28.82
C GLY A 172 6.50 -6.13 27.55
N LYS A 173 5.61 -5.45 26.81
CA LYS A 173 5.80 -4.94 25.44
C LYS A 173 7.21 -4.50 25.07
N GLN A 174 7.67 -5.03 23.95
CA GLN A 174 8.98 -4.79 23.36
C GLN A 174 8.87 -3.93 22.10
N ARG A 175 10.01 -3.51 21.56
CA ARG A 175 10.13 -2.74 20.32
C ARG A 175 11.22 -3.36 19.47
N LEU A 176 11.06 -3.30 18.14
CA LEU A 176 12.10 -3.68 17.18
C LEU A 176 12.68 -5.09 17.44
N ALA A 177 11.82 -6.06 17.73
CA ALA A 177 12.27 -7.43 17.94
C ALA A 177 12.75 -8.03 16.61
N THR A 178 13.96 -8.59 16.59
CA THR A 178 14.54 -9.19 15.39
C THR A 178 15.40 -10.40 15.68
N PHE A 179 15.37 -11.38 14.76
CA PHE A 179 16.33 -12.48 14.76
C PHE A 179 17.72 -11.94 14.45
N LEU A 180 18.73 -12.53 15.09
CA LEU A 180 20.11 -12.42 14.64
C LEU A 180 20.33 -13.26 13.37
N PRO A 181 21.37 -12.96 12.57
CA PRO A 181 21.65 -13.70 11.34
C PRO A 181 21.86 -15.21 11.52
N ASP A 182 22.27 -15.65 12.71
CA ASP A 182 22.44 -17.05 13.07
C ASP A 182 21.12 -17.76 13.45
N GLY A 183 20.04 -16.99 13.64
CA GLY A 183 18.71 -17.47 14.04
C GLY A 183 18.60 -17.98 15.48
N ARG A 184 19.69 -17.96 16.25
CA ARG A 184 19.74 -18.52 17.62
C ARG A 184 19.32 -17.55 18.70
N LYS A 185 19.31 -16.26 18.38
CA LYS A 185 18.94 -15.21 19.33
C LYS A 185 17.98 -14.23 18.71
N ILE A 186 17.11 -13.68 19.54
CA ILE A 186 16.23 -12.57 19.18
C ILE A 186 16.61 -11.38 20.03
N THR A 187 16.94 -10.25 19.40
CA THR A 187 17.19 -8.99 20.08
C THR A 187 15.96 -8.12 20.07
N PHE A 188 15.72 -7.35 21.12
CA PHE A 188 14.65 -6.35 21.17
C PHE A 188 15.00 -5.20 22.09
N VAL A 189 14.24 -4.11 21.99
CA VAL A 189 14.37 -2.94 22.86
C VAL A 189 13.20 -2.86 23.82
N ARG A 190 13.47 -2.68 25.10
CA ARG A 190 12.46 -2.43 26.13
C ARG A 190 12.93 -1.34 27.07
N LYS A 191 12.08 -0.36 27.38
CA LYS A 191 12.42 0.81 28.21
C LYS A 191 13.78 1.44 27.80
N ASN A 192 14.00 1.61 26.50
CA ASN A 192 15.23 2.16 25.91
C ASN A 192 16.52 1.37 26.16
N ASN A 193 16.42 0.13 26.62
CA ASN A 193 17.55 -0.78 26.78
C ASN A 193 17.46 -1.94 25.78
N LEU A 194 18.62 -2.44 25.36
CA LEU A 194 18.74 -3.59 24.49
C LEU A 194 18.73 -4.87 25.32
N PHE A 195 17.96 -5.85 24.84
CA PHE A 195 17.87 -7.19 25.39
C PHE A 195 18.10 -8.20 24.28
N HIS A 196 18.51 -9.40 24.65
CA HIS A 196 18.41 -10.55 23.78
C HIS A 196 17.82 -11.75 24.52
N VAL A 197 17.13 -12.61 23.78
CA VAL A 197 16.68 -13.92 24.25
C VAL A 197 17.42 -14.97 23.46
N ASP A 198 18.04 -15.89 24.17
CA ASP A 198 18.66 -17.07 23.60
C ASP A 198 17.59 -18.16 23.39
N MET A 199 17.48 -18.66 22.17
CA MET A 199 16.38 -19.56 21.78
C MET A 199 16.57 -20.99 22.28
N ASP A 200 17.80 -21.39 22.57
CA ASP A 200 18.11 -22.74 23.08
C ASP A 200 17.80 -22.84 24.57
N SER A 201 18.13 -21.79 25.33
CA SER A 201 17.91 -21.73 26.79
C SER A 201 16.61 -21.04 27.21
N GLY A 202 16.01 -20.23 26.33
CA GLY A 202 14.91 -19.32 26.67
C GLY A 202 15.33 -18.16 27.58
N GLN A 203 16.62 -17.99 27.85
CA GLN A 203 17.11 -16.98 28.78
C GLN A 203 17.08 -15.58 28.15
N GLU A 204 16.42 -14.66 28.84
CA GLU A 204 16.47 -13.24 28.53
C GLU A 204 17.65 -12.56 29.25
N VAL A 205 18.47 -11.83 28.51
CA VAL A 205 19.63 -11.10 29.02
C VAL A 205 19.56 -9.64 28.59
N GLN A 206 19.70 -8.75 29.58
CA GLN A 206 19.84 -7.31 29.36
C GLN A 206 21.28 -6.98 28.95
N VAL A 207 21.44 -6.23 27.86
CA VAL A 207 22.75 -5.85 27.31
C VAL A 207 23.17 -4.44 27.75
N THR A 208 22.21 -3.51 27.82
CA THR A 208 22.46 -2.12 28.23
C THR A 208 21.61 -1.77 29.46
N HIS A 209 22.09 -0.87 30.32
CA HIS A 209 21.43 -0.56 31.59
C HIS A 209 21.15 0.94 31.80
N ASP A 210 21.64 1.80 30.91
CA ASP A 210 21.60 3.26 31.02
C ASP A 210 20.43 3.92 30.27
N GLY A 211 19.57 3.12 29.63
CA GLY A 211 18.41 3.60 28.88
C GLY A 211 17.52 4.53 29.70
N LYS A 212 17.26 5.72 29.16
CA LYS A 212 16.48 6.79 29.82
C LYS A 212 15.50 7.41 28.85
N TYR A 213 14.23 7.50 29.25
CA TYR A 213 13.18 8.09 28.43
C TYR A 213 13.55 9.51 28.00
N ASN A 214 13.40 9.82 26.70
CA ASN A 214 13.77 11.09 26.08
C ASN A 214 15.23 11.55 26.27
N HIS A 215 16.15 10.65 26.64
CA HIS A 215 17.56 11.01 26.83
C HIS A 215 18.49 9.99 26.17
N ILE A 216 18.50 8.75 26.67
CA ILE A 216 19.39 7.69 26.21
C ILE A 216 18.53 6.60 25.61
N ILE A 217 18.74 6.32 24.33
CA ILE A 217 17.99 5.30 23.60
C ILE A 217 18.96 4.30 22.97
N ASN A 218 19.01 3.10 23.52
CA ASN A 218 19.82 2.01 22.98
C ASN A 218 19.04 1.23 21.91
N GLY A 219 19.67 0.93 20.78
CA GLY A 219 19.12 0.06 19.73
C GLY A 219 18.09 0.69 18.78
N THR A 220 17.84 2.00 18.85
CA THR A 220 17.11 2.73 17.79
C THR A 220 17.74 4.08 17.53
N THR A 221 17.67 4.55 16.30
CA THR A 221 18.01 5.94 15.96
C THR A 221 16.94 6.87 16.54
N ASP A 222 17.36 8.05 16.99
CA ASP A 222 16.43 9.13 17.31
C ASP A 222 15.60 9.54 16.06
N GLY A 223 14.47 10.19 16.28
CA GLY A 223 13.56 10.59 15.18
C GLY A 223 14.21 11.51 14.14
N TYR A 224 15.27 12.23 14.52
CA TYR A 224 16.03 13.14 13.66
C TYR A 224 17.00 12.40 12.73
N MET A 225 17.81 11.45 13.22
CA MET A 225 18.67 10.59 12.37
C MET A 225 17.85 9.79 11.35
N LYS A 226 16.67 9.29 11.74
CA LYS A 226 15.79 8.50 10.84
C LYS A 226 15.28 9.29 9.63
N LYS A 227 15.23 10.63 9.70
CA LYS A 227 14.88 11.49 8.55
C LYS A 227 16.03 11.58 7.54
N SER A 228 17.27 11.55 8.02
CA SER A 228 18.50 11.65 7.23
C SER A 228 18.86 10.35 6.51
N LEU A 229 18.70 9.19 7.16
CA LEU A 229 19.06 7.87 6.61
C LEU A 229 18.10 7.32 5.53
N ARG A 230 17.19 8.15 5.00
CA ARG A 230 16.22 7.75 3.96
C ARG A 230 16.76 7.89 2.52
N SER A 231 18.06 8.16 2.38
CA SER A 231 18.74 8.26 1.09
C SER A 231 19.24 6.87 0.65
N PRO A 232 19.11 6.46 -0.64
CA PRO A 232 19.30 5.07 -1.08
C PRO A 232 20.76 4.58 -1.11
N LYS A 233 21.69 5.33 -0.51
CA LYS A 233 23.13 5.16 -0.73
C LYS A 233 23.87 5.26 0.61
N ALA A 234 23.88 4.16 1.36
CA ALA A 234 24.94 3.78 2.29
C ALA A 234 24.52 2.54 3.10
N LEU A 235 25.00 1.37 2.70
CA LEU A 235 25.27 0.28 3.65
C LEU A 235 26.79 0.19 3.76
N PRO A 236 27.31 0.14 4.99
CA PRO A 236 28.38 -0.81 5.28
C PRO A 236 27.91 -1.78 6.37
N GLY A 237 28.52 -2.97 6.36
CA GLY A 237 28.21 -4.12 7.21
C GLY A 237 28.43 -3.93 8.73
N PRO A 238 28.70 -5.01 9.47
CA PRO A 238 28.27 -5.19 10.85
C PRO A 238 28.74 -4.07 11.77
N LEU A 239 27.78 -3.35 12.34
CA LEU A 239 28.01 -2.18 13.18
C LEU A 239 28.40 -2.64 14.59
N THR A 240 29.71 -2.85 14.81
CA THR A 240 30.26 -3.00 16.16
C THR A 240 30.22 -1.67 16.89
N ALA A 241 29.68 -1.68 18.11
CA ALA A 241 29.29 -0.54 18.94
C ALA A 241 30.44 0.34 19.48
N LYS A 242 31.46 0.71 18.69
CA LYS A 242 32.66 1.34 19.26
C LYS A 242 32.96 2.79 18.88
N ASN A 243 32.48 3.37 17.79
CA ASN A 243 32.88 4.74 17.46
C ASN A 243 31.74 5.56 16.87
N TRP A 244 31.17 6.50 17.64
CA TRP A 244 30.67 7.74 17.01
C TRP A 244 30.97 8.96 17.89
N PRO A 245 31.54 10.04 17.33
CA PRO A 245 31.80 11.28 18.04
C PRO A 245 30.49 12.03 18.27
N ILE A 246 30.36 12.60 19.48
CA ILE A 246 29.26 13.47 19.88
C ILE A 246 29.60 14.90 19.43
N PRO A 247 28.83 15.56 18.54
CA PRO A 247 28.71 17.00 18.58
C PRO A 247 27.64 17.35 19.63
N LEU A 248 28.00 18.29 20.51
CA LEU A 248 27.20 18.87 21.59
C LEU A 248 25.79 19.31 21.13
#